data_AF-A0A935NGQ7-F1
#
_entry.id   AF-A0A935NGQ7-F1
#
_cell.length_a   1.000
_cell.length_b   1.000
_cell.length_c   1.000
_cell.angle_alpha   90.00
_cell.angle_beta   90.00
_cell.angle_gamma   90.00
#
_symmetry.space_group_name_H-M   'P 1'
#
loop_
_entity.id
_entity.type
_entity.pdbx_description
1 polymer ?
#
loop_
_entity_poly.entity_id
_entity_poly.type
_entity_poly.pdbx_seq_one_letter_code
_entity_poly.pdbx_strand_id
1 'polypeptide(L)'
;MRTTTDPAEITIDIFDLALSKVLSSPLGNIYPGDNVTFTLNVYNQGTADAQNIQITDYIPSGLALNDVDWTDNAGLATLNTPIASLAAGQSTAVDITFTVTAVVAGPIRNRGRD
;
A
#
# COMPACT_ATOMS: atom_id res chain seq x y z
N MET A 1 -5.84 -11.02 55.24
CA MET A 1 -5.00 -11.59 54.17
C MET A 1 -5.43 -10.90 52.87
N ARG A 2 -4.62 -9.98 52.32
CA ARG A 2 -4.93 -9.32 51.05
C ARG A 2 -4.27 -10.13 49.95
N THR A 3 -5.05 -10.81 49.13
CA THR A 3 -4.57 -11.39 47.88
C THR A 3 -4.46 -10.24 46.88
N THR A 4 -3.23 -9.77 46.63
CA THR A 4 -2.97 -8.91 45.48
C THR A 4 -3.00 -9.80 44.26
N THR A 5 -4.18 -9.96 43.66
CA THR A 5 -4.30 -10.51 42.30
C THR A 5 -3.81 -9.40 41.39
N ASP A 6 -2.57 -9.50 40.95
CA ASP A 6 -2.06 -8.70 39.83
C ASP A 6 -2.57 -9.38 38.55
N PRO A 7 -3.55 -8.83 37.82
CA PRO A 7 -3.88 -9.34 36.52
C PRO A 7 -2.72 -8.98 35.60
N ALA A 8 -1.84 -9.93 35.34
CA ALA A 8 -0.94 -9.81 34.20
C ALA A 8 -1.81 -9.60 32.95
N GLU A 9 -1.76 -8.40 32.39
CA GLU A 9 -2.41 -8.06 31.13
C GLU A 9 -1.73 -8.92 30.05
N ILE A 10 -2.42 -9.94 29.57
CA ILE A 10 -1.97 -10.72 28.42
C ILE A 10 -2.28 -9.87 27.19
N THR A 11 -1.33 -9.02 26.82
CA THR A 11 -1.40 -8.29 25.55
C THR A 11 -1.11 -9.31 24.44
N ILE A 12 -2.14 -9.66 23.68
CA ILE A 12 -1.97 -10.48 22.49
C ILE A 12 -1.49 -9.55 21.39
N ASP A 13 -0.23 -9.71 20.98
CA ASP A 13 0.34 -9.02 19.83
C ASP A 13 -0.23 -9.64 18.55
N ILE A 14 -1.20 -8.94 17.95
CA ILE A 14 -1.73 -9.24 16.64
C ILE A 14 -0.96 -8.39 15.61
N PHE A 15 -0.48 -9.05 14.57
CA PHE A 15 0.10 -8.39 13.40
C PHE A 15 -0.94 -8.39 12.30
N ASP A 16 -1.37 -7.19 11.91
CA ASP A 16 -2.36 -7.00 10.86
C ASP A 16 -1.98 -5.76 10.03
N LEU A 17 -1.58 -5.99 8.78
CA LEU A 17 -1.25 -4.94 7.83
C LEU A 17 -2.28 -4.94 6.71
N ALA A 18 -2.87 -3.78 6.45
CA ALA A 18 -3.79 -3.57 5.34
C ALA A 18 -3.22 -2.57 4.34
N LEU A 19 -3.56 -2.75 3.07
CA LEU A 19 -3.15 -1.88 1.96
C LEU A 19 -4.39 -1.41 1.20
N SER A 20 -4.49 -0.11 0.94
CA SER A 20 -5.47 0.46 0.01
C SER A 20 -4.76 1.24 -1.08
N LYS A 21 -5.33 1.28 -2.28
CA LYS A 21 -4.78 1.99 -3.44
C LYS A 21 -5.83 2.90 -4.05
N VAL A 22 -5.49 4.16 -4.24
CA VAL A 22 -6.39 5.20 -4.77
C VAL A 22 -5.69 5.96 -5.89
N LEU A 23 -6.38 6.23 -6.99
CA LEU A 23 -5.89 7.14 -8.02
C LEU A 23 -5.88 8.56 -7.46
N SER A 24 -4.69 9.17 -7.33
CA SER A 24 -4.53 10.51 -6.77
C SER A 24 -4.43 11.58 -7.86
N SER A 25 -3.85 11.25 -9.03
CA SER A 25 -3.70 12.19 -10.14
C SER A 25 -3.57 11.49 -11.49
N PRO A 26 -4.06 12.10 -12.59
CA PRO A 26 -4.96 13.24 -12.64
C PRO A 26 -6.39 12.84 -12.29
N LEU A 27 -7.17 13.80 -11.77
CA LEU A 27 -8.60 13.63 -11.53
C LEU A 27 -9.37 14.04 -12.80
N GLY A 28 -9.50 13.13 -13.77
CA GLY A 28 -10.16 13.44 -15.04
C GLY A 28 -9.99 12.39 -16.12
N ASN A 29 -10.15 12.81 -17.37
CA ASN A 29 -9.84 11.99 -18.53
C ASN A 29 -8.34 11.70 -18.58
N ILE A 30 -8.01 10.44 -18.86
CA ILE A 30 -6.64 9.93 -18.95
C ILE A 30 -6.45 9.40 -20.38
N TYR A 31 -5.38 9.81 -21.04
CA TYR A 31 -5.03 9.44 -22.40
C TYR A 31 -3.69 8.69 -22.44
N PRO A 32 -3.41 7.91 -23.50
CA PRO A 32 -2.09 7.33 -23.69
C PRO A 32 -1.01 8.40 -23.72
N GLY A 33 0.09 8.16 -23.01
CA GLY A 33 1.19 9.10 -22.79
C GLY A 33 1.08 9.91 -21.49
N ASP A 34 -0.11 9.97 -20.87
CA ASP A 34 -0.28 10.65 -19.59
C ASP A 34 0.37 9.87 -18.45
N ASN A 35 0.79 10.59 -17.41
CA ASN A 35 1.19 9.98 -16.15
C ASN A 35 -0.01 9.89 -15.21
N VAL A 36 -0.13 8.75 -14.55
CA VAL A 36 -1.11 8.49 -13.48
C VAL A 36 -0.36 8.15 -12.21
N THR A 37 -0.75 8.78 -11.10
CA THR A 37 -0.19 8.50 -9.79
C THR A 37 -1.26 7.85 -8.93
N PHE A 38 -0.88 6.76 -8.27
CA PHE A 38 -1.69 6.13 -7.24
C PHE A 38 -1.04 6.34 -5.88
N THR A 39 -1.86 6.60 -4.88
CA THR A 39 -1.44 6.61 -3.48
C THR A 39 -1.80 5.28 -2.84
N LEU A 40 -0.79 4.59 -2.31
CA LEU A 40 -0.91 3.36 -1.53
C LEU A 40 -0.90 3.73 -0.04
N ASN A 41 -2.03 3.54 0.64
CA ASN A 41 -2.08 3.71 2.09
C ASN A 41 -1.86 2.35 2.78
N VAL A 42 -0.83 2.30 3.61
CA VAL A 42 -0.49 1.16 4.46
C VAL A 42 -1.01 1.44 5.86
N TYR A 43 -1.75 0.50 6.44
CA TYR A 43 -2.30 0.59 7.78
C TYR A 43 -1.74 -0.54 8.63
N ASN A 44 -1.24 -0.23 9.82
CA ASN A 44 -1.01 -1.23 10.85
C ASN A 44 -2.25 -1.30 11.75
N GLN A 45 -3.10 -2.27 11.48
CA GLN A 45 -4.35 -2.54 12.22
C GLN A 45 -4.12 -3.51 13.40
N GLY A 46 -2.87 -3.97 13.57
CA GLY A 46 -2.45 -4.80 14.68
C GLY A 46 -2.24 -4.02 15.99
N THR A 47 -1.86 -4.76 17.03
CA THR A 47 -1.52 -4.24 18.36
C THR A 47 -0.01 -4.11 18.57
N ALA A 48 0.80 -4.62 17.64
CA ALA A 48 2.25 -4.53 17.66
C ALA A 48 2.79 -3.66 16.51
N ASP A 49 3.93 -3.00 16.75
CA ASP A 49 4.62 -2.20 15.74
C ASP A 49 5.13 -3.07 14.59
N ALA A 50 4.85 -2.66 13.36
CA ALA A 50 5.36 -3.30 12.15
C ALA A 50 6.71 -2.66 11.74
N GLN A 51 7.62 -3.49 11.23
CA GLN A 51 8.97 -3.08 10.85
C GLN A 51 9.33 -3.66 9.48
N ASN A 52 10.18 -2.95 8.74
CA ASN A 52 10.70 -3.40 7.45
C ASN A 52 9.60 -3.85 6.46
N ILE A 53 8.57 -3.01 6.29
CA ILE A 53 7.42 -3.33 5.44
C ILE A 53 7.79 -3.13 3.98
N GLN A 54 7.86 -4.22 3.23
CA GLN A 54 8.04 -4.21 1.78
C GLN A 54 6.69 -4.09 1.08
N ILE A 55 6.58 -3.14 0.16
CA ILE A 55 5.41 -3.05 -0.74
C ILE A 55 5.79 -3.62 -2.09
N THR A 56 4.93 -4.49 -2.60
CA THR A 56 4.95 -4.98 -3.97
C THR A 56 3.54 -4.92 -4.52
N ASP A 57 3.38 -4.40 -5.73
CA ASP A 57 2.07 -4.27 -6.40
C ASP A 57 2.16 -4.67 -7.87
N TYR A 58 1.07 -5.23 -8.39
CA TYR A 58 1.01 -5.61 -9.81
C TYR A 58 0.88 -4.35 -10.67
N ILE A 59 1.68 -4.28 -11.73
CA ILE A 59 1.57 -3.25 -12.75
C ILE A 59 0.34 -3.59 -13.61
N PRO A 60 -0.73 -2.76 -13.60
CA PRO A 60 -1.91 -3.03 -14.41
C PRO A 60 -1.58 -3.02 -15.91
N SER A 61 -2.29 -3.83 -16.68
CA SER A 61 -2.22 -3.78 -18.15
C SER A 61 -2.51 -2.38 -18.66
N GLY A 62 -1.79 -1.93 -19.68
CA GLY A 62 -1.96 -0.58 -20.24
C GLY A 62 -1.24 0.53 -19.46
N LEU A 63 -0.50 0.18 -18.41
CA LEU A 63 0.40 1.06 -17.68
C LEU A 63 1.85 0.55 -17.77
N ALA A 64 2.81 1.45 -17.72
CA ALA A 64 4.23 1.15 -17.54
C ALA A 64 4.77 1.94 -16.34
N LEU A 65 5.60 1.31 -15.51
CA LEU A 65 6.17 1.96 -14.34
C LEU A 65 6.99 3.19 -14.77
N ASN A 66 6.72 4.33 -14.14
CA ASN A 66 7.41 5.59 -14.39
C ASN A 66 7.67 6.31 -13.07
N ASP A 67 8.33 5.59 -12.15
CA ASP A 67 8.65 6.07 -10.82
C ASP A 67 10.02 5.55 -10.40
N VAL A 68 10.88 6.44 -9.89
CA VAL A 68 12.27 6.11 -9.53
C VAL A 68 12.38 5.43 -8.16
N ASP A 69 11.37 5.61 -7.31
CA ASP A 69 11.33 4.99 -5.99
C ASP A 69 10.92 3.51 -6.06
N TRP A 70 10.57 3.04 -7.26
CA TRP A 70 10.07 1.69 -7.51
C TRP A 70 10.89 0.99 -8.59
N THR A 71 10.94 -0.34 -8.52
CA THR A 71 11.56 -1.19 -9.55
C THR A 71 10.52 -2.16 -10.10
N ASP A 72 10.42 -2.26 -11.42
CA ASP A 72 9.64 -3.31 -12.09
C ASP A 72 10.43 -4.63 -12.10
N ASN A 73 9.89 -5.64 -11.43
CA ASN A 73 10.39 -7.01 -11.46
C ASN A 73 9.39 -7.92 -12.18
N ALA A 74 9.40 -7.86 -13.51
CA ALA A 74 8.56 -8.67 -14.40
C ALA A 74 7.03 -8.47 -14.19
N GLY A 75 6.58 -7.21 -14.15
CA GLY A 75 5.18 -6.82 -13.96
C GLY A 75 4.78 -6.62 -12.51
N LEU A 76 5.74 -6.66 -11.58
CA LEU A 76 5.56 -6.38 -10.16
C LEU A 76 6.41 -5.17 -9.78
N ALA A 77 5.77 -4.05 -9.48
CA ALA A 77 6.44 -2.87 -8.96
C ALA A 77 6.77 -3.09 -7.47
N THR A 78 8.05 -3.02 -7.12
CA THR A 78 8.55 -3.18 -5.74
C THR A 78 9.15 -1.87 -5.26
N LEU A 79 8.74 -1.41 -4.08
CA LEU A 79 9.28 -0.19 -3.48
C LEU A 79 10.76 -0.41 -3.12
N ASN A 80 11.64 0.47 -3.59
CA ASN A 80 13.10 0.31 -3.44
C ASN A 80 13.56 0.45 -2.00
N THR A 81 12.89 1.32 -1.23
CA THR A 81 13.17 1.54 0.20
C THR A 81 11.96 1.12 1.03
N PRO A 82 12.02 -0.02 1.74
CA PRO A 82 10.94 -0.45 2.62
C PRO A 82 10.57 0.60 3.67
N ILE A 83 9.31 0.60 4.11
CA ILE A 83 8.91 1.42 5.25
C ILE A 83 9.59 0.84 6.49
N ALA A 84 10.49 1.63 7.08
CA ALA A 84 11.31 1.18 8.19
C ALA A 84 10.47 0.72 9.38
N SER A 85 9.48 1.52 9.78
CA SER A 85 8.57 1.22 10.89
C SER A 85 7.19 1.82 10.67
N LEU A 86 6.17 1.18 11.24
CA LEU A 86 4.82 1.71 11.34
C LEU A 86 4.19 1.25 12.66
N ALA A 87 3.98 2.20 13.57
CA ALA A 87 3.46 1.90 14.90
C ALA A 87 2.04 1.31 14.85
N ALA A 88 1.68 0.53 15.87
CA ALA A 88 0.34 -0.04 15.99
C ALA A 88 -0.76 1.04 15.90
N GLY A 89 -1.81 0.76 15.12
CA GLY A 89 -2.92 1.68 14.87
C GLY A 89 -2.59 2.88 13.96
N GLN A 90 -1.36 3.00 13.45
CA GLN A 90 -0.97 4.08 12.55
C GLN A 90 -1.09 3.70 11.08
N SER A 91 -1.03 4.72 10.22
CA SER A 91 -0.99 4.56 8.78
C SER A 91 0.05 5.47 8.15
N THR A 92 0.54 5.07 6.98
CA THR A 92 1.43 5.87 6.14
C THR A 92 1.01 5.73 4.68
N ALA A 93 1.45 6.66 3.83
CA ALA A 93 1.14 6.68 2.42
C ALA A 93 2.43 6.67 1.59
N VAL A 94 2.41 5.94 0.47
CA VAL A 94 3.48 5.89 -0.52
C VAL A 94 2.86 6.07 -1.89
N ASP A 95 3.40 6.97 -2.70
CA ASP A 95 2.94 7.17 -4.06
C ASP A 95 3.69 6.27 -5.04
N ILE A 96 3.01 5.94 -6.14
CA ILE A 96 3.57 5.22 -7.29
C ILE A 96 3.03 5.82 -8.58
N THR A 97 3.93 6.17 -9.49
CA THR A 97 3.59 6.78 -10.78
C THR A 97 3.79 5.80 -11.95
N PHE A 98 2.85 5.83 -12.88
CA PHE A 98 2.89 5.07 -14.14
C PHE A 98 2.63 5.97 -15.33
N THR A 99 3.17 5.61 -16.49
CA THR A 99 2.76 6.18 -17.78
C THR A 99 1.74 5.27 -18.44
N VAL A 100 0.69 5.85 -19.01
CA VAL A 100 -0.37 5.13 -19.72
C VAL A 100 0.13 4.74 -21.10
N THR A 101 0.29 3.45 -21.37
CA THR A 101 0.78 2.93 -22.65
C THR A 101 -0.33 2.57 -23.61
N ALA A 102 -1.51 2.22 -23.10
CA ALA A 102 -2.73 2.03 -23.86
C ALA A 102 -3.95 2.20 -22.95
N VAL A 103 -5.04 2.79 -23.45
CA VAL A 103 -6.29 2.86 -22.68
C VAL A 103 -6.85 1.44 -22.54
N VAL A 104 -6.91 0.93 -21.32
CA VAL A 104 -7.84 -0.16 -21.01
C VAL A 104 -9.24 0.45 -21.06
N ALA A 105 -10.04 0.04 -22.04
CA ALA A 105 -11.43 0.46 -22.14
C ALA A 105 -12.21 -0.10 -20.93
N GLY A 106 -12.34 0.69 -19.87
CA GLY A 106 -13.20 0.40 -18.73
C GLY A 106 -12.75 1.12 -17.45
N PRO A 107 -13.68 1.51 -16.55
CA PRO A 107 -13.31 2.14 -15.29
C PRO A 107 -12.40 1.18 -14.50
N ILE A 108 -11.26 1.67 -14.01
CA ILE A 108 -10.39 0.94 -13.08
C ILE A 108 -11.17 0.78 -11.77
N ARG A 109 -12.01 -0.26 -11.70
CA ARG A 109 -12.70 -0.68 -10.48
C ARG A 109 -11.77 -1.63 -9.74
N ASN A 110 -11.02 -1.09 -8.77
CA ASN A 110 -10.35 -1.91 -7.77
C ASN A 110 -11.43 -2.64 -6.95
N ARG A 111 -11.73 -3.89 -7.29
CA ARG A 111 -12.63 -4.73 -6.48
C ARG A 111 -11.79 -5.46 -5.44
N GLY A 112 -11.76 -4.93 -4.22
CA GLY A 112 -11.54 -5.75 -3.04
C GLY A 112 -12.67 -6.76 -2.96
N ARG A 113 -12.34 -8.04 -2.86
CA ARG A 113 -13.31 -9.10 -2.58
C ARG A 113 -13.17 -9.40 -1.08
N ASP A 114 -14.30 -9.26 -0.37
CA ASP A 114 -14.49 -9.74 1.01
C ASP A 114 -14.29 -11.26 1.12
#